data_AF-A0A0F9L360-F1
#
_entry.id   AF-A0A0F9L360-F1
#
_cell.length_a   1.000
_cell.length_b   1.000
_cell.length_c   1.000
_cell.angle_alpha   90.00
_cell.angle_beta   90.00
_cell.angle_gamma   90.00
#
_symmetry.space_group_name_H-M   'P 1'
#
loop_
_entity.id
_entity.type
_entity.pdbx_description
1 polymer ?
#
loop_
_entity_poly.entity_id
_entity_poly.type
_entity_poly.pdbx_seq_one_letter_code
_entity_poly.pdbx_strand_id
1 'polypeptide(L)'
;MALTKSDALIDEWAEVAQNAVREGAAYDISGVYLAITLHIEMGISSITAHTGTKIAVHVSGATSGDEDWTTLTEFIGPTGTAALTVFDAAEAGGQTVLSVAGTTGFETDETSWIFLEDTTEVAKSELALLVDFVNNDTLTVLDGITNAKTTDSQAFSIADNYVVELPMSTYRARVVYDNTFDSNGATVHTRTSISKVTSI
;
A
#
# COMPACT_ATOMS: atom_id res chain seq x y z
N MET A 1 19.00 -26.39 13.68
CA MET A 1 17.61 -25.91 13.49
C MET A 1 17.46 -25.44 12.06
N ALA A 2 16.33 -25.73 11.41
CA ALA A 2 16.07 -25.26 10.05
C ALA A 2 15.52 -23.82 10.12
N LEU A 3 16.02 -22.96 9.24
CA LEU A 3 15.50 -21.60 9.07
C LEU A 3 14.30 -21.64 8.13
N THR A 4 13.22 -20.95 8.49
CA THR A 4 11.98 -20.89 7.70
C THR A 4 11.70 -19.45 7.29
N LYS A 5 11.42 -19.24 6.01
CA LYS A 5 10.91 -17.97 5.49
C LYS A 5 9.40 -17.93 5.66
N SER A 6 8.89 -16.80 6.12
CA SER A 6 7.46 -16.53 6.25
C SER A 6 7.20 -15.05 6.01
N ASP A 7 6.01 -14.74 5.52
CA ASP A 7 5.44 -13.40 5.51
C ASP A 7 4.47 -13.22 6.70
N ALA A 8 4.19 -11.97 7.04
CA ALA A 8 3.11 -11.61 7.92
C ALA A 8 2.56 -10.24 7.54
N LEU A 9 1.24 -10.08 7.67
CA LEU A 9 0.61 -8.79 7.58
C LEU A 9 0.78 -8.03 8.91
N ILE A 10 1.21 -6.77 8.84
CA ILE A 10 1.31 -5.88 10.01
C ILE A 10 0.07 -5.00 10.09
N ASP A 11 -0.25 -4.33 8.99
CA ASP A 11 -1.40 -3.44 8.86
C ASP A 11 -2.20 -3.85 7.62
N GLU A 12 -3.50 -4.06 7.78
CA GLU A 12 -4.44 -4.15 6.66
C GLU A 12 -4.54 -2.81 5.92
N TRP A 13 -5.11 -2.84 4.70
CA TRP A 13 -5.46 -1.59 4.02
C TRP A 13 -6.37 -0.75 4.90
N ALA A 14 -5.98 0.50 5.09
CA ALA A 14 -6.77 1.49 5.79
C ALA A 14 -6.50 2.89 5.24
N GLU A 15 -7.48 3.77 5.41
CA GLU A 15 -7.42 5.17 5.01
C GLU A 15 -6.50 5.97 5.93
N VAL A 16 -5.80 6.94 5.36
CA VAL A 16 -5.19 8.07 6.07
C VAL A 16 -5.77 9.35 5.46
N ALA A 17 -6.79 9.89 6.13
CA ALA A 17 -7.46 11.11 5.70
C ALA A 17 -6.46 12.26 5.49
N GLN A 18 -6.80 13.19 4.58
CA GLN A 18 -6.06 14.44 4.43
C GLN A 18 -5.92 15.15 5.78
N ASN A 19 -4.75 15.72 6.07
CA ASN A 19 -4.44 16.38 7.34
C ASN A 19 -4.54 15.46 8.58
N ALA A 20 -4.38 14.15 8.40
CA ALA A 20 -4.28 13.20 9.49
C ALA A 20 -2.90 12.54 9.55
N VAL A 21 -2.56 12.06 10.74
CA VAL A 21 -1.42 11.17 10.97
C VAL A 21 -1.97 9.83 11.41
N ARG A 22 -1.54 8.75 10.75
CA ARG A 22 -1.85 7.38 11.17
C ARG A 22 -0.58 6.69 11.66
N GLU A 23 -0.64 6.17 12.88
CA GLU A 23 0.33 5.22 13.38
C GLU A 23 -0.10 3.80 12.99
N GLY A 24 0.79 3.06 12.33
CA GLY A 24 0.62 1.63 12.07
C GLY A 24 0.87 0.76 13.30
N ALA A 25 0.45 -0.50 13.24
CA ALA A 25 0.62 -1.44 14.33
C ALA A 25 2.10 -1.69 14.65
N ALA A 26 2.44 -1.74 15.94
CA ALA A 26 3.74 -2.19 16.40
C ALA A 26 3.86 -3.71 16.19
N TYR A 27 4.86 -4.13 15.42
CA TYR A 27 5.12 -5.55 15.15
C TYR A 27 6.36 -6.03 15.89
N ASP A 28 6.23 -7.12 16.65
CA ASP A 28 7.33 -7.78 17.34
C ASP A 28 8.13 -8.69 16.41
N ILE A 29 9.40 -8.37 16.26
CA ILE A 29 10.39 -9.10 15.47
C ILE A 29 11.53 -9.65 16.33
N SER A 30 11.42 -9.61 17.66
CA SER A 30 12.46 -10.10 18.58
C SER A 30 12.81 -11.58 18.41
N GLY A 31 11.86 -12.39 17.91
CA GLY A 31 12.07 -13.79 17.56
C GLY A 31 12.54 -14.04 16.12
N VAL A 32 12.87 -12.99 15.36
CA VAL A 32 13.28 -13.06 13.95
C VAL A 32 14.78 -12.91 13.85
N TYR A 33 15.43 -13.77 13.07
CA TYR A 33 16.89 -13.89 13.08
C TYR A 33 17.57 -13.28 11.86
N LEU A 34 16.94 -13.30 10.68
CA LEU A 34 17.56 -12.85 9.42
C LEU A 34 16.55 -12.26 8.45
N ALA A 35 17.06 -11.43 7.52
CA ALA A 35 16.37 -10.88 6.34
C ALA A 35 14.96 -10.37 6.63
N ILE A 36 14.90 -9.27 7.37
CA ILE A 36 13.66 -8.62 7.78
C ILE A 36 13.39 -7.47 6.82
N THR A 37 12.37 -7.61 6.00
CA THR A 37 12.02 -6.63 4.96
C THR A 37 10.58 -6.20 5.16
N LEU A 38 10.37 -4.91 5.38
CA LEU A 38 9.05 -4.29 5.35
C LEU A 38 8.68 -3.98 3.89
N HIS A 39 7.44 -4.30 3.53
CA HIS A 39 6.81 -3.89 2.29
C HIS A 39 5.69 -2.92 2.65
N ILE A 40 5.78 -1.70 2.14
CA ILE A 40 4.86 -0.60 2.42
C ILE A 40 4.15 -0.28 1.11
N GLU A 41 2.85 -0.53 1.07
CA GLU A 41 2.02 -0.34 -0.12
C GLU A 41 1.13 0.88 0.11
N MET A 42 1.04 1.76 -0.87
CA MET A 42 0.24 2.99 -0.77
C MET A 42 -0.47 3.32 -2.07
N GLY A 43 -1.70 3.83 -1.97
CA GLY A 43 -2.50 4.29 -3.10
C GLY A 43 -3.12 5.66 -2.82
N ILE A 44 -3.18 6.53 -3.83
CA ILE A 44 -3.91 7.80 -3.74
C ILE A 44 -5.37 7.56 -4.13
N SER A 45 -6.31 7.83 -3.23
CA SER A 45 -7.76 7.61 -3.45
C SER A 45 -8.53 8.91 -3.70
N SER A 46 -7.92 9.87 -4.38
CA SER A 46 -8.56 11.13 -4.76
C SER A 46 -7.91 11.73 -6.00
N ILE A 47 -8.73 12.45 -6.78
CA ILE A 47 -8.29 13.22 -7.95
C ILE A 47 -7.70 14.60 -7.59
N THR A 48 -7.44 14.84 -6.31
CA THR A 48 -6.80 16.08 -5.83
C THR A 48 -5.29 15.95 -6.00
N ALA A 49 -4.62 17.01 -6.44
CA ALA A 49 -3.17 17.03 -6.55
C ALA A 49 -2.53 16.78 -5.18
N HIS A 50 -1.63 15.80 -5.13
CA HIS A 50 -0.92 15.39 -3.94
C HIS A 50 0.58 15.61 -4.07
N THR A 51 1.17 16.38 -3.16
CA THR A 51 2.61 16.64 -3.10
C THR A 51 3.37 15.61 -2.26
N GLY A 52 2.64 14.75 -1.54
CA GLY A 52 3.16 13.55 -0.91
C GLY A 52 2.70 13.35 0.53
N THR A 53 2.73 12.08 0.96
CA THR A 53 2.60 11.68 2.35
C THR A 53 3.98 11.40 2.90
N LYS A 54 4.28 11.88 4.11
CA LYS A 54 5.53 11.56 4.78
C LYS A 54 5.41 10.17 5.43
N ILE A 55 6.35 9.30 5.14
CA ILE A 55 6.39 7.92 5.62
C ILE A 55 7.63 7.78 6.50
N ALA A 56 7.44 7.46 7.77
CA ALA A 56 8.51 7.26 8.73
C ALA A 56 8.49 5.82 9.25
N VAL A 57 9.62 5.11 9.11
CA VAL A 57 9.79 3.79 9.71
C VAL A 57 10.42 3.97 11.09
N HIS A 58 9.69 3.55 12.11
CA HIS A 58 10.16 3.58 13.49
C HIS A 58 10.59 2.20 13.94
N VAL A 59 11.71 2.14 14.64
CA VAL A 59 12.26 0.91 15.23
C VAL A 59 12.44 1.09 16.74
N SER A 60 12.32 0.00 17.48
CA SER A 60 12.57 -0.02 18.93
C SER A 60 13.59 -1.10 19.28
N GLY A 61 14.47 -0.77 20.23
CA GLY A 61 15.37 -1.73 20.88
C GLY A 61 14.73 -2.48 22.05
N ALA A 62 13.46 -2.19 22.38
CA ALA A 62 12.72 -2.84 23.44
C ALA A 62 11.69 -3.84 22.88
N THR A 63 11.40 -4.91 23.63
CA THR A 63 10.38 -5.92 23.31
C THR A 63 8.94 -5.45 23.55
N SER A 64 8.74 -4.36 24.30
CA SER A 64 7.40 -3.84 24.66
C SER A 64 7.47 -2.37 25.11
N GLY A 65 6.32 -1.69 25.18
CA GLY A 65 6.20 -0.30 25.64
C GLY A 65 6.33 0.75 24.53
N ASP A 66 6.06 2.01 24.82
CA ASP A 66 5.93 3.07 23.79
C ASP A 66 6.98 4.19 23.90
N GLU A 67 7.98 4.03 24.78
CA GLU A 67 8.94 5.08 25.08
C GLU A 67 10.19 5.04 24.17
N ASP A 68 10.57 3.86 23.69
CA ASP A 68 11.87 3.62 23.03
C ASP A 68 11.76 3.52 21.49
N TRP A 69 11.07 4.45 20.84
CA TRP A 69 10.99 4.51 19.38
C TRP A 69 12.05 5.45 18.79
N THR A 70 12.74 5.00 17.74
CA THR A 70 13.70 5.80 16.96
C THR A 70 13.36 5.72 15.49
N THR A 71 13.49 6.83 14.75
CA THR A 71 13.30 6.86 13.30
C THR A 71 14.49 6.20 12.60
N LEU A 72 14.22 5.12 11.87
CA LEU A 72 15.20 4.42 11.04
C LEU A 72 15.40 5.14 9.70
N THR A 73 14.29 5.44 9.02
CA THR A 73 14.28 6.14 7.73
C THR A 73 12.99 6.93 7.57
N GLU A 74 13.05 7.97 6.74
CA GLU A 74 11.92 8.81 6.37
C GLU A 74 12.01 9.15 4.87
N PHE A 75 10.88 9.10 4.18
CA PHE A 75 10.76 9.50 2.77
C PHE A 75 9.34 10.02 2.48
N ILE A 76 9.13 10.55 1.28
CA ILE A 76 7.87 11.18 0.86
C ILE A 76 7.34 10.43 -0.36
N GLY A 77 6.05 10.10 -0.35
CA GLY A 77 5.32 9.56 -1.48
C GLY A 77 3.96 8.97 -1.08
N PRO A 78 3.16 8.48 -2.03
CA PRO A 78 3.25 8.76 -3.47
C PRO A 78 2.93 10.23 -3.79
N THR A 79 3.26 10.72 -4.99
CA THR A 79 2.99 12.11 -5.41
C THR A 79 2.30 12.16 -6.77
N GLY A 80 1.49 13.18 -7.04
CA GLY A 80 0.82 13.39 -8.32
C GLY A 80 -0.67 13.65 -8.17
N THR A 81 -1.40 13.62 -9.30
CA THR A 81 -2.86 13.74 -9.32
C THR A 81 -3.41 12.46 -9.91
N ALA A 82 -4.06 11.62 -9.08
CA ALA A 82 -4.56 10.34 -9.57
C ALA A 82 -5.70 10.54 -10.57
N ALA A 83 -5.72 9.76 -11.63
CA ALA A 83 -6.91 9.54 -12.43
C ALA A 83 -7.81 8.54 -11.71
N LEU A 84 -9.11 8.74 -11.79
CA LEU A 84 -10.13 7.87 -11.20
C LEU A 84 -10.94 7.22 -12.32
N THR A 85 -11.22 5.94 -12.16
CA THR A 85 -12.30 5.26 -12.87
C THR A 85 -13.07 4.33 -11.95
N VAL A 86 -14.29 3.99 -12.35
CA VAL A 86 -15.18 3.06 -11.64
C VAL A 86 -15.35 1.80 -12.47
N PHE A 87 -15.58 0.68 -11.80
CA PHE A 87 -15.84 -0.59 -12.48
C PHE A 87 -17.25 -0.60 -13.09
N ASP A 88 -17.36 -0.98 -14.36
CA ASP A 88 -18.65 -1.05 -15.06
C ASP A 88 -19.43 -2.34 -14.75
N ALA A 89 -18.73 -3.34 -14.22
CA ALA A 89 -19.28 -4.63 -13.85
C ALA A 89 -18.62 -5.16 -12.58
N ALA A 90 -19.22 -6.20 -12.01
CA ALA A 90 -18.55 -6.97 -10.97
C ALA A 90 -17.43 -7.80 -11.60
N GLU A 91 -16.23 -7.68 -11.05
CA GLU A 91 -15.04 -8.42 -11.46
C GLU A 91 -14.72 -9.48 -10.41
N ALA A 92 -14.62 -10.74 -10.82
CA ALA A 92 -14.23 -11.85 -9.97
C ALA A 92 -12.72 -11.90 -9.74
N GLY A 93 -12.32 -12.46 -8.59
CA GLY A 93 -10.93 -12.78 -8.31
C GLY A 93 -10.31 -13.64 -9.43
N GLY A 94 -9.07 -13.33 -9.81
CA GLY A 94 -8.29 -13.95 -10.87
C GLY A 94 -8.45 -13.31 -12.25
N GLN A 95 -9.36 -12.34 -12.43
CA GLN A 95 -9.48 -11.63 -13.71
C GLN A 95 -8.32 -10.67 -13.94
N THR A 96 -7.82 -10.66 -15.18
CA THR A 96 -6.74 -9.78 -15.65
C THR A 96 -7.24 -8.65 -16.54
N VAL A 97 -8.45 -8.75 -17.08
CA VAL A 97 -9.09 -7.70 -17.87
C VAL A 97 -10.31 -7.25 -17.07
N LEU A 98 -10.31 -5.96 -16.72
CA LEU A 98 -11.23 -5.34 -15.79
C LEU A 98 -12.04 -4.28 -16.53
N SER A 99 -13.36 -4.38 -16.50
CA SER A 99 -14.27 -3.47 -17.21
C SER A 99 -14.42 -2.17 -16.43
N VAL A 100 -14.22 -1.02 -17.09
CA VAL A 100 -14.24 0.30 -16.45
C VAL A 100 -14.95 1.36 -17.28
N ALA A 101 -15.61 2.30 -16.61
CA ALA A 101 -16.40 3.36 -17.25
C ALA A 101 -15.58 4.35 -18.10
N GLY A 102 -14.29 4.45 -17.81
CA GLY A 102 -13.39 5.43 -18.41
C GLY A 102 -11.93 5.10 -18.15
N THR A 103 -11.06 5.61 -19.01
CA THR A 103 -9.60 5.45 -18.87
C THR A 103 -8.87 6.78 -19.01
N THR A 104 -9.60 7.89 -18.83
CA THR A 104 -9.01 9.24 -18.93
C THR A 104 -7.97 9.43 -17.84
N GLY A 105 -6.73 9.74 -18.22
CA GLY A 105 -5.60 9.93 -17.30
C GLY A 105 -4.85 8.64 -16.93
N PHE A 106 -5.23 7.51 -17.51
CA PHE A 106 -4.39 6.31 -17.57
C PHE A 106 -3.51 6.38 -18.83
N GLU A 107 -2.28 5.87 -18.79
CA GLU A 107 -1.31 5.95 -19.89
C GLU A 107 -1.01 4.58 -20.53
N THR A 108 -0.97 4.52 -21.86
CA THR A 108 -1.04 3.28 -22.67
C THR A 108 0.27 2.48 -22.74
N ASP A 109 1.32 2.91 -22.05
CA ASP A 109 2.67 2.33 -22.13
C ASP A 109 3.27 2.04 -20.75
N GLU A 110 2.43 1.96 -19.72
CA GLU A 110 2.92 1.88 -18.35
C GLU A 110 2.77 0.49 -17.75
N THR A 111 3.91 -0.05 -17.30
CA THR A 111 4.00 -1.01 -16.21
C THR A 111 3.95 -0.23 -14.88
N SER A 112 2.80 0.39 -14.59
CA SER A 112 2.61 1.22 -13.39
C SER A 112 1.65 0.57 -12.40
N TRP A 113 1.89 0.83 -11.11
CA TRP A 113 1.01 0.37 -10.05
C TRP A 113 -0.24 1.23 -9.99
N ILE A 114 -1.39 0.58 -10.01
CA ILE A 114 -2.70 1.20 -9.79
C ILE A 114 -3.29 0.69 -8.48
N PHE A 115 -4.07 1.54 -7.82
CA PHE A 115 -4.79 1.19 -6.60
C PHE A 115 -6.23 0.81 -6.92
N LEU A 116 -6.63 -0.42 -6.56
CA LEU A 116 -7.97 -0.94 -6.72
C LEU A 116 -8.70 -0.89 -5.38
N GLU A 117 -9.40 0.21 -5.15
CA GLU A 117 -10.13 0.47 -3.92
C GLU A 117 -11.43 -0.33 -3.86
N ASP A 118 -11.61 -1.06 -2.75
CA ASP A 118 -12.93 -1.54 -2.36
C ASP A 118 -13.57 -0.52 -1.40
N THR A 119 -14.50 0.26 -1.92
CA THR A 119 -15.16 1.36 -1.19
C THR A 119 -16.09 0.88 -0.08
N THR A 120 -16.48 -0.40 -0.08
CA THR A 120 -17.35 -0.99 0.96
C THR A 120 -16.53 -1.68 2.04
N GLU A 121 -15.45 -2.36 1.65
CA GLU A 121 -14.56 -3.08 2.54
C GLU A 121 -13.10 -2.71 2.22
N VAL A 122 -12.62 -1.58 2.75
CA VAL A 122 -11.28 -1.05 2.47
C VAL A 122 -10.16 -2.09 2.63
N ALA A 123 -10.29 -3.04 3.57
CA ALA A 123 -9.36 -4.15 3.77
C ALA A 123 -9.19 -5.07 2.54
N LYS A 124 -10.17 -5.12 1.63
CA LYS A 124 -10.13 -5.84 0.35
C LYS A 124 -9.55 -5.02 -0.81
N SER A 125 -9.09 -3.80 -0.55
CA SER A 125 -8.35 -3.03 -1.55
C SER A 125 -7.05 -3.76 -1.92
N GLU A 126 -6.48 -3.43 -3.06
CA GLU A 126 -5.23 -4.06 -3.51
C GLU A 126 -4.49 -3.17 -4.53
N LEU A 127 -3.22 -3.46 -4.73
CA LEU A 127 -2.46 -2.92 -5.86
C LEU A 127 -2.42 -3.93 -6.99
N ALA A 128 -2.56 -3.43 -8.20
CA ALA A 128 -2.38 -4.20 -9.41
C ALA A 128 -1.41 -3.49 -10.33
N LEU A 129 -0.65 -4.25 -11.11
CA LEU A 129 0.26 -3.70 -12.10
C LEU A 129 -0.50 -3.56 -13.41
N LEU A 130 -0.83 -2.34 -13.81
CA LEU A 130 -1.41 -2.06 -15.11
C LEU A 130 -0.38 -2.42 -16.20
N VAL A 131 -0.84 -3.00 -17.31
CA VAL A 131 0.01 -3.33 -18.45
C VAL A 131 -0.55 -2.86 -19.79
N ASP A 132 -1.87 -2.64 -19.87
CA ASP A 132 -2.55 -2.12 -21.06
C ASP A 132 -3.92 -1.57 -20.68
N PHE A 133 -4.53 -0.78 -21.55
CA PHE A 133 -5.95 -0.44 -21.44
C PHE A 133 -6.60 -0.18 -22.81
N VAL A 134 -7.90 -0.41 -22.87
CA VAL A 134 -8.73 -0.03 -24.01
C VAL A 134 -9.52 1.21 -23.62
N ASN A 135 -9.44 2.24 -24.46
CA ASN A 135 -10.07 3.55 -24.21
C ASN A 135 -11.55 3.42 -23.81
N ASN A 136 -11.85 3.82 -22.56
CA ASN A 136 -13.19 3.78 -21.97
C ASN A 136 -13.87 2.40 -22.04
N ASP A 137 -13.10 1.34 -21.83
CA ASP A 137 -13.62 -0.02 -21.88
C ASP A 137 -12.98 -0.90 -20.81
N THR A 138 -11.66 -1.09 -20.87
CA THR A 138 -10.99 -2.04 -19.96
C THR A 138 -9.63 -1.59 -19.48
N LEU A 139 -9.28 -1.94 -18.23
CA LEU A 139 -7.90 -1.99 -17.75
C LEU A 139 -7.39 -3.43 -17.79
N THR A 140 -6.18 -3.64 -18.28
CA THR A 140 -5.51 -4.94 -18.25
C THR A 140 -4.40 -4.91 -17.21
N VAL A 141 -4.45 -5.82 -16.24
CA VAL A 141 -3.45 -5.98 -15.18
C VAL A 141 -2.60 -7.22 -15.43
N LEU A 142 -1.32 -7.18 -15.04
CA LEU A 142 -0.37 -8.28 -15.28
C LEU A 142 -0.80 -9.55 -14.56
N ASP A 143 -1.01 -9.42 -13.25
CA ASP A 143 -1.45 -10.48 -12.37
C ASP A 143 -2.93 -10.24 -12.06
N GLY A 144 -3.75 -11.29 -12.14
CA GLY A 144 -5.18 -11.16 -11.90
C GLY A 144 -5.47 -10.67 -10.47
N ILE A 145 -6.59 -9.97 -10.30
CA ILE A 145 -6.97 -9.40 -8.99
C ILE A 145 -7.21 -10.48 -7.94
N THR A 146 -6.83 -10.25 -6.69
CA THR A 146 -7.06 -11.20 -5.60
C THR A 146 -8.48 -11.11 -5.08
N ASN A 147 -8.98 -9.89 -4.84
CA ASN A 147 -10.29 -9.65 -4.30
C ASN A 147 -11.28 -9.30 -5.43
N ALA A 148 -12.48 -9.85 -5.35
CA ALA A 148 -13.53 -9.46 -6.27
C ALA A 148 -13.86 -7.97 -6.11
N LYS A 149 -14.15 -7.28 -7.22
CA LYS A 149 -14.56 -5.87 -7.24
C LYS A 149 -16.02 -5.77 -7.65
N THR A 150 -16.68 -4.75 -7.16
CA THR A 150 -18.08 -4.45 -7.48
C THR A 150 -18.14 -3.17 -8.29
N THR A 151 -19.32 -2.81 -8.80
CA THR A 151 -19.53 -1.54 -9.49
C THR A 151 -19.34 -0.30 -8.60
N ASP A 152 -19.31 -0.49 -7.28
CA ASP A 152 -19.01 0.58 -6.32
C ASP A 152 -17.50 0.73 -6.06
N SER A 153 -16.70 -0.27 -6.46
CA SER A 153 -15.24 -0.23 -6.37
C SER A 153 -14.65 0.78 -7.36
N GLN A 154 -13.42 1.21 -7.08
CA GLN A 154 -12.75 2.26 -7.85
C GLN A 154 -11.32 1.84 -8.22
N ALA A 155 -10.79 2.41 -9.29
CA ALA A 155 -9.40 2.26 -9.68
C ALA A 155 -8.74 3.64 -9.82
N PHE A 156 -7.57 3.79 -9.20
CA PHE A 156 -6.78 5.01 -9.21
C PHE A 156 -5.42 4.78 -9.87
N SER A 157 -4.99 5.72 -10.71
CA SER A 157 -3.77 5.57 -11.52
C SER A 157 -2.45 5.74 -10.76
N ILE A 158 -2.48 6.13 -9.48
CA ILE A 158 -1.27 6.37 -8.69
C ILE A 158 -1.25 5.49 -7.44
N ALA A 159 -0.28 4.58 -7.43
CA ALA A 159 0.10 3.80 -6.28
C ALA A 159 1.61 3.53 -6.30
N ASP A 160 2.17 3.28 -5.11
CA ASP A 160 3.58 2.96 -4.95
C ASP A 160 3.78 1.82 -3.95
N ASN A 161 4.85 1.06 -4.19
CA ASN A 161 5.35 0.02 -3.31
C ASN A 161 6.77 0.38 -2.87
N TYR A 162 6.97 0.50 -1.56
CA TYR A 162 8.26 0.78 -0.96
C TYR A 162 8.77 -0.40 -0.16
N VAL A 163 10.09 -0.56 -0.13
CA VAL A 163 10.75 -1.65 0.59
C VAL A 163 11.78 -1.07 1.54
N VAL A 164 11.75 -1.51 2.80
CA VAL A 164 12.71 -1.09 3.83
C VAL A 164 13.28 -2.31 4.54
N GLU A 165 14.60 -2.45 4.51
CA GLU A 165 15.30 -3.48 5.29
C GLU A 165 15.48 -3.02 6.75
N LEU A 166 15.16 -3.90 7.69
CA LEU A 166 15.32 -3.64 9.11
C LEU A 166 16.65 -4.20 9.64
N PRO A 167 17.38 -3.44 10.48
CA PRO A 167 18.57 -3.94 11.16
C PRO A 167 18.27 -5.17 12.04
N MET A 168 19.20 -6.12 12.11
CA MET A 168 19.06 -7.33 12.94
C MET A 168 18.94 -7.05 14.44
N SER A 169 19.34 -5.87 14.91
CA SER A 169 19.22 -5.47 16.32
C SER A 169 17.85 -4.92 16.69
N THR A 170 16.93 -4.77 15.73
CA THR A 170 15.60 -4.23 15.98
C THR A 170 14.72 -5.29 16.64
N TYR A 171 14.00 -4.89 17.70
CA TYR A 171 13.04 -5.74 18.40
C TYR A 171 11.63 -5.53 17.92
N ARG A 172 11.25 -4.28 17.63
CA ARG A 172 9.93 -3.94 17.08
C ARG A 172 10.04 -2.89 16.00
N ALA A 173 9.13 -2.95 15.04
CA ALA A 173 8.99 -1.94 14.00
C ALA A 173 7.53 -1.49 13.86
N ARG A 174 7.33 -0.25 13.43
CA ARG A 174 6.05 0.30 13.00
C ARG A 174 6.28 1.33 11.89
N VAL A 175 5.25 1.60 11.09
CA VAL A 175 5.28 2.65 10.07
C VAL A 175 4.32 3.76 10.49
N VAL A 176 4.75 5.00 10.37
CA VAL A 176 3.92 6.19 10.61
C VAL A 176 3.71 6.91 9.30
N TYR A 177 2.44 7.20 9.01
CA TYR A 177 1.99 7.89 7.82
C TYR A 177 1.50 9.29 8.22
N ASP A 178 2.23 10.32 7.81
CA ASP A 178 1.90 11.71 8.07
C ASP A 178 1.40 12.37 6.78
N ASN A 179 0.08 12.44 6.65
CA ASN A 179 -0.62 13.09 5.55
C ASN A 179 -0.96 14.56 5.88
N THR A 180 -0.22 15.19 6.79
CA THR A 180 -0.27 16.64 7.06
C THR A 180 0.78 17.42 6.28
N PHE A 181 1.78 16.73 5.72
CA PHE A 181 2.83 17.33 4.89
C PHE A 181 2.24 18.15 3.72
N ASP A 182 1.16 17.63 3.13
CA ASP A 182 0.42 18.25 2.05
C ASP A 182 -0.98 18.70 2.52
N SER A 183 -1.06 19.91 3.07
CA SER A 183 -2.27 20.40 3.75
C SER A 183 -3.53 20.47 2.88
N ASN A 184 -3.36 20.48 1.57
CA ASN A 184 -4.41 20.54 0.55
C ASN A 184 -4.35 19.32 -0.40
N GLY A 185 -3.72 18.24 0.05
CA GLY A 185 -3.46 17.02 -0.72
C GLY A 185 -4.63 16.06 -0.85
N ALA A 186 -4.31 14.84 -1.27
CA ALA A 186 -5.28 13.76 -1.38
C ALA A 186 -5.36 12.94 -0.08
N THR A 187 -6.46 12.20 0.06
CA THR A 187 -6.52 11.04 0.95
C THR A 187 -5.65 9.92 0.36
N VAL A 188 -4.98 9.16 1.23
CA VAL A 188 -4.20 7.99 0.83
C VAL A 188 -4.66 6.76 1.58
N HIS A 189 -4.46 5.60 0.96
CA HIS A 189 -4.64 4.29 1.58
C HIS A 189 -3.29 3.64 1.76
N THR A 190 -3.08 2.94 2.88
CA THR A 190 -1.80 2.33 3.19
C THR A 190 -1.95 0.94 3.81
N ARG A 191 -1.01 0.06 3.47
CA ARG A 191 -0.88 -1.32 3.96
C ARG A 191 0.58 -1.63 4.24
N THR A 192 0.85 -2.49 5.22
CA THR A 192 2.21 -2.92 5.53
C THR A 192 2.27 -4.41 5.80
N SER A 193 3.23 -5.08 5.17
CA SER A 193 3.58 -6.46 5.44
C SER A 193 5.07 -6.61 5.67
N ILE A 194 5.46 -7.77 6.20
CA ILE A 194 6.86 -8.07 6.52
C ILE A 194 7.22 -9.46 6.01
N SER A 195 8.36 -9.57 5.34
CA SER A 195 9.03 -10.84 5.06
C SER A 195 10.10 -11.08 6.11
N LYS A 196 10.13 -12.28 6.70
CA LYS A 196 11.00 -12.60 7.84
C LYS A 196 11.53 -14.03 7.81
N VAL A 197 12.69 -14.25 8.45
CA VAL A 197 13.27 -15.58 8.68
C VAL A 197 13.30 -15.91 10.17
N THR A 198 12.62 -17.00 10.53
CA THR A 198 12.56 -17.52 11.90
C THR A 198 13.27 -18.88 11.99
N SER A 199 13.75 -19.25 13.18
CA SER A 199 14.14 -20.63 13.46
C SER A 199 12.95 -21.36 14.08
N ILE A 200 12.69 -22.60 13.64
CA ILE A 200 11.78 -23.52 14.35
C ILE A 200 12.43 -23.99 15.64
#